data_AF-A0A5J4W6T0-F1
#
_entry.id   AF-A0A5J4W6T0-F1
#
_cell.length_a   1.000
_cell.length_b   1.000
_cell.length_c   1.000
_cell.angle_alpha   90.00
_cell.angle_beta   90.00
_cell.angle_gamma   90.00
#
_symmetry.space_group_name_H-M   'P 1'
#
loop_
_entity.id
_entity.type
_entity.pdbx_description
1 polymer ?
#
loop_
_entity_poly.entity_id
_entity_poly.type
_entity_poly.pdbx_seq_one_letter_code
_entity_poly.pdbx_strand_id
1 'polypeptide(L)'
;MQIVDPAAGQGGGYAGNGGGYPGNGGGLAIDLDMLATDLNKLATDLDKLVTDLDKLIIDLDKLVTDLDKLATDLDKLVTEADCMKVLTQGMPQVDTSLLDTFLLLVVIVAAAVVAAASFLYEHLHELQTQYTHALITNITALKALQYK
;
A
#
# COMPACT_ATOMS: atom_id res chain seq x y z
N MET A 1 12.52 89.66 -15.37
CA MET A 1 12.82 88.62 -16.37
C MET A 1 14.32 88.62 -16.61
N GLN A 2 15.05 87.83 -15.83
CA GLN A 2 16.45 87.49 -16.10
C GLN A 2 16.64 86.08 -15.56
N ILE A 3 17.14 85.21 -16.43
CA ILE A 3 17.27 83.77 -16.25
C ILE A 3 18.77 83.47 -16.07
N VAL A 4 19.04 82.45 -15.23
CA VAL A 4 20.19 81.53 -15.16
C VAL A 4 21.31 81.87 -14.15
N ASP A 5 21.35 81.06 -13.07
CA ASP A 5 22.45 80.85 -12.11
C ASP A 5 23.63 80.07 -12.74
N PRO A 6 24.84 79.98 -12.13
CA PRO A 6 25.08 78.79 -11.28
C PRO A 6 26.13 78.94 -10.13
N ALA A 7 26.05 77.96 -9.23
CA ALA A 7 27.09 77.43 -8.33
C ALA A 7 27.31 78.07 -6.93
N ALA A 8 26.91 77.34 -5.88
CA ALA A 8 27.80 76.59 -4.97
C ALA A 8 27.20 76.41 -3.56
N GLY A 9 27.26 75.20 -3.01
CA GLY A 9 27.45 75.01 -1.55
C GLY A 9 26.34 74.36 -0.72
N GLN A 10 26.30 73.02 -0.74
CA GLN A 10 26.18 72.08 0.40
C GLN A 10 24.91 72.03 1.29
N GLY A 11 24.35 70.82 1.41
CA GLY A 11 23.73 70.39 2.68
C GLY A 11 22.61 69.33 2.64
N GLY A 12 22.97 68.06 2.38
CA GLY A 12 22.34 66.90 3.03
C GLY A 12 20.98 66.39 2.50
N GLY A 13 21.02 65.39 1.63
CA GLY A 13 19.84 64.63 1.22
C GLY A 13 19.47 63.50 2.18
N TYR A 14 18.16 63.20 2.24
CA TYR A 14 17.65 61.85 2.47
C TYR A 14 16.69 61.52 1.32
N ALA A 15 17.28 61.18 0.18
CA ALA A 15 16.58 60.41 -0.83
C ALA A 15 16.41 59.00 -0.24
N GLY A 16 15.29 58.77 0.45
CA GLY A 16 14.81 57.42 0.74
C GLY A 16 14.46 56.77 -0.59
N ASN A 17 15.45 56.15 -1.22
CA ASN A 17 15.27 55.28 -2.37
C ASN A 17 14.51 54.03 -1.89
N GLY A 18 13.20 54.14 -1.76
CA GLY A 18 12.28 53.02 -1.64
C GLY A 18 12.13 52.30 -2.97
N GLY A 19 13.26 51.96 -3.61
CA GLY A 19 13.31 50.99 -4.69
C GLY A 19 12.99 49.62 -4.10
N GLY A 20 11.70 49.36 -3.88
CA GLY A 20 11.23 48.00 -3.59
C GLY A 20 11.59 47.14 -4.78
N TYR A 21 12.57 46.25 -4.62
CA TYR A 21 13.00 45.30 -5.64
C TYR A 21 11.79 44.45 -6.08
N PRO A 22 11.20 44.68 -7.26
CA PRO A 22 10.16 43.82 -7.78
C PRO A 22 10.88 42.69 -8.51
N GLY A 23 11.16 41.58 -7.83
CA GLY A 23 11.84 40.50 -8.54
C GLY A 23 12.16 39.23 -7.78
N ASN A 24 12.01 39.18 -6.45
CA ASN A 24 12.39 37.96 -5.71
C ASN A 24 11.29 37.44 -4.76
N GLY A 25 10.54 38.32 -4.08
CA GLY A 25 9.49 37.88 -3.15
C GLY A 25 8.29 37.20 -3.80
N GLY A 26 7.91 37.60 -5.03
CA GLY A 26 6.79 37.01 -5.75
C GLY A 26 7.11 35.63 -6.34
N GLY A 27 8.34 35.41 -6.80
CA GLY A 27 8.79 34.10 -7.29
C GLY A 27 8.83 33.07 -6.17
N LEU A 28 9.45 33.42 -5.03
CA LEU A 28 9.51 32.56 -3.84
C LEU A 28 8.11 32.20 -3.29
N ALA A 29 7.16 33.14 -3.32
CA ALA A 29 5.78 32.85 -2.90
C ALA A 29 5.08 31.86 -3.84
N ILE A 30 5.25 32.02 -5.16
CA ILE A 30 4.71 31.10 -6.17
C ILE A 30 5.34 29.71 -6.03
N ASP A 31 6.66 29.64 -5.79
CA ASP A 31 7.38 28.38 -5.62
C ASP A 31 6.90 27.61 -4.37
N LEU A 32 6.63 28.32 -3.26
CA LEU A 32 6.06 27.74 -2.04
C LEU A 32 4.61 27.24 -2.24
N ASP A 33 3.78 27.97 -2.98
CA ASP A 33 2.40 27.56 -3.28
C ASP A 33 2.35 26.31 -4.20
N MET A 34 3.26 26.24 -5.18
CA MET A 34 3.43 25.06 -6.02
C MET A 34 3.88 23.86 -5.19
N LEU A 35 4.85 24.06 -4.30
CA LEU A 35 5.33 23.03 -3.38
C LEU A 35 4.21 22.50 -2.47
N ALA A 36 3.42 23.39 -1.88
CA ALA A 36 2.26 23.02 -1.05
C ALA A 36 1.22 22.21 -1.84
N THR A 37 0.98 22.58 -3.10
CA THR A 37 0.05 21.87 -3.98
C THR A 37 0.53 20.45 -4.27
N ASP A 38 1.82 20.27 -4.55
CA ASP A 38 2.40 18.96 -4.83
C ASP A 38 2.42 18.06 -3.59
N LEU A 39 2.68 18.62 -2.40
CA LEU A 39 2.54 17.90 -1.13
C LEU A 39 1.11 17.42 -0.88
N ASN A 40 0.10 18.24 -1.17
CA ASN A 40 -1.31 17.86 -1.00
C ASN A 40 -1.74 16.73 -1.95
N LYS A 41 -1.25 16.74 -3.20
CA LYS A 41 -1.49 15.63 -4.14
C LYS A 41 -0.88 14.32 -3.62
N LEU A 42 0.37 14.38 -3.16
CA LEU A 42 1.06 13.22 -2.61
C LEU A 42 0.33 12.63 -1.40
N ALA A 43 -0.17 13.48 -0.50
CA ALA A 43 -0.98 13.06 0.63
C ALA A 43 -2.28 12.37 0.19
N THR A 44 -2.97 12.94 -0.81
CA THR A 44 -4.21 12.35 -1.35
C THR A 44 -3.97 10.98 -1.97
N ASP A 45 -2.86 10.80 -2.69
CA ASP A 45 -2.52 9.53 -3.31
C ASP A 45 -2.12 8.48 -2.27
N LEU A 46 -1.51 8.89 -1.15
CA LEU A 46 -1.26 8.01 -0.01
C LEU A 46 -2.57 7.52 0.63
N ASP A 47 -3.53 8.43 0.85
CA ASP A 47 -4.82 8.06 1.45
C ASP A 47 -5.58 7.03 0.58
N LYS A 48 -5.52 7.17 -0.74
CA LYS A 48 -6.09 6.19 -1.67
C LYS A 48 -5.39 4.84 -1.56
N LEU A 49 -4.06 4.83 -1.55
CA LEU A 49 -3.29 3.60 -1.44
C LEU A 49 -3.58 2.86 -0.14
N VAL A 50 -3.66 3.58 0.99
CA VAL A 50 -4.04 3.00 2.28
C VAL A 50 -5.45 2.42 2.23
N THR A 51 -6.39 3.13 1.60
CA THR A 51 -7.77 2.63 1.45
C THR A 51 -7.84 1.35 0.61
N ASP A 52 -7.06 1.25 -0.46
CA ASP A 52 -7.04 0.06 -1.31
C ASP A 52 -6.34 -1.12 -0.62
N LEU A 53 -5.30 -0.83 0.16
CA LEU A 53 -4.63 -1.77 1.05
C LEU A 53 -5.59 -2.36 2.09
N ASP A 54 -6.38 -1.51 2.76
CA ASP A 54 -7.35 -1.96 3.77
C ASP A 54 -8.41 -2.91 3.17
N LYS A 55 -8.90 -2.63 1.95
CA LYS A 55 -9.84 -3.54 1.26
C LYS A 55 -9.21 -4.90 0.98
N LEU A 56 -7.95 -4.92 0.53
CA LEU A 56 -7.24 -6.15 0.23
C LEU A 56 -7.02 -7.00 1.49
N ILE A 57 -6.70 -6.36 2.62
CA ILE A 57 -6.61 -7.04 3.92
C ILE A 57 -7.95 -7.70 4.30
N ILE A 58 -9.07 -6.97 4.13
CA ILE A 58 -10.40 -7.52 4.45
C ILE A 58 -10.74 -8.74 3.58
N ASP A 59 -10.43 -8.70 2.29
CA ASP A 59 -10.70 -9.82 1.39
C ASP A 59 -9.81 -11.03 1.67
N LEU A 60 -8.56 -10.77 2.05
CA LEU A 60 -7.64 -11.78 2.52
C LEU A 60 -8.14 -12.48 3.80
N ASP A 61 -8.60 -11.73 4.80
CA ASP A 61 -9.12 -12.28 6.06
C ASP A 61 -10.32 -13.21 5.84
N LYS A 62 -11.21 -12.87 4.89
CA LYS A 62 -12.32 -13.74 4.49
C LYS A 62 -11.80 -15.05 3.89
N LEU A 63 -10.82 -14.95 2.99
CA LEU A 63 -10.26 -16.13 2.32
C LEU A 63 -9.54 -17.06 3.31
N VAL A 64 -8.80 -16.51 4.28
CA VAL A 64 -8.22 -17.30 5.39
C VAL A 64 -9.31 -18.02 6.17
N THR A 65 -10.38 -17.31 6.54
CA THR A 65 -11.50 -17.88 7.30
C THR A 65 -12.17 -19.04 6.55
N ASP A 66 -12.33 -18.92 5.24
CA ASP A 66 -12.95 -19.98 4.43
C ASP A 66 -12.03 -21.18 4.21
N LEU A 67 -10.70 -20.97 4.11
CA LEU A 67 -9.73 -22.07 4.08
C LEU A 67 -9.69 -22.83 5.41
N ASP A 68 -9.77 -22.16 6.55
CA ASP A 68 -9.81 -22.81 7.88
C ASP A 68 -11.03 -23.72 8.05
N LYS A 69 -12.20 -23.27 7.56
CA LYS A 69 -13.42 -24.09 7.54
C LYS A 69 -13.23 -25.32 6.65
N LEU A 70 -12.68 -25.13 5.44
CA LEU A 70 -12.44 -26.22 4.51
C LEU A 70 -11.45 -27.25 5.06
N ALA A 71 -10.39 -26.81 5.73
CA ALA A 71 -9.45 -27.69 6.41
C ALA A 71 -10.14 -28.50 7.53
N THR A 72 -10.96 -27.86 8.34
CA THR A 72 -11.75 -28.52 9.40
C THR A 72 -12.70 -29.57 8.84
N ASP A 73 -13.37 -29.28 7.72
CA ASP A 73 -14.28 -30.23 7.10
C ASP A 73 -13.55 -31.40 6.43
N LEU A 74 -12.36 -31.17 5.86
CA LEU A 74 -11.49 -32.24 5.38
C LEU A 74 -11.04 -33.17 6.51
N ASP A 75 -10.65 -32.64 7.67
CA ASP A 75 -10.23 -33.45 8.82
C ASP A 75 -11.36 -34.38 9.32
N LYS A 76 -12.59 -33.87 9.37
CA LYS A 76 -13.76 -34.70 9.69
C LYS A 76 -13.95 -35.81 8.65
N LEU A 77 -13.82 -35.48 7.38
CA LEU A 77 -14.02 -36.39 6.27
C LEU A 77 -12.99 -37.53 6.25
N VAL A 78 -11.72 -37.20 6.57
CA VAL A 78 -10.65 -38.20 6.78
C VAL A 78 -11.01 -39.11 7.95
N THR A 79 -11.44 -38.54 9.07
CA THR A 79 -11.82 -39.32 10.27
C THR A 79 -12.97 -40.29 9.99
N GLU A 80 -14.00 -39.84 9.26
CA GLU A 80 -15.12 -40.68 8.84
C GLU A 80 -14.69 -41.79 7.87
N ALA A 81 -13.81 -41.47 6.92
CA ALA A 81 -13.24 -42.44 5.99
C ALA A 81 -12.41 -43.51 6.71
N ASP A 82 -11.59 -43.11 7.68
CA ASP A 82 -10.81 -44.02 8.51
C ASP A 82 -11.70 -44.94 9.35
N CYS A 83 -12.79 -44.40 9.92
CA CYS A 83 -13.79 -45.20 10.62
C CYS A 83 -14.43 -46.24 9.69
N MET A 84 -14.81 -45.85 8.47
CA MET A 84 -15.32 -46.79 7.46
C MET A 84 -14.27 -47.84 7.08
N LYS A 85 -13.00 -47.47 6.92
CA LYS A 85 -11.90 -48.42 6.65
C LYS A 85 -11.84 -49.48 7.74
N VAL A 86 -11.85 -49.09 9.01
CA VAL A 86 -11.82 -50.04 10.13
C VAL A 86 -13.03 -50.98 10.11
N LEU A 87 -14.22 -50.47 9.83
CA LEU A 87 -15.43 -51.31 9.75
C LEU A 87 -15.36 -52.33 8.61
N THR A 88 -14.84 -51.93 7.44
CA THR A 88 -14.72 -52.81 6.27
C THR A 88 -13.59 -53.85 6.38
N GLN A 89 -12.58 -53.64 7.23
CA GLN A 89 -11.52 -54.64 7.49
C GLN A 89 -12.07 -55.96 8.04
N GLY A 90 -13.22 -55.95 8.72
CA GLY A 90 -13.92 -57.15 9.17
C GLY A 90 -14.75 -57.87 8.09
N MET A 91 -14.83 -57.31 6.88
CA MET A 91 -15.71 -57.77 5.80
C MET A 91 -14.91 -57.98 4.50
N PRO A 92 -14.21 -59.12 4.33
CA PRO A 92 -13.27 -59.35 3.22
C PRO A 92 -13.90 -59.42 1.81
N GLN A 93 -15.22 -59.38 1.70
CA GLN A 93 -15.96 -59.36 0.42
C GLN A 93 -16.38 -57.94 -0.01
N VAL A 94 -16.10 -56.90 0.80
CA VAL A 94 -16.45 -55.51 0.49
C VAL A 94 -15.35 -54.90 -0.38
N ASP A 95 -15.73 -54.38 -1.55
CA ASP A 95 -14.83 -53.59 -2.40
C ASP A 95 -14.64 -52.18 -1.81
N THR A 96 -13.40 -51.83 -1.48
CA THR A 96 -13.03 -50.53 -0.90
C THR A 96 -12.45 -49.55 -1.92
N SER A 97 -12.44 -49.88 -3.22
CA SER A 97 -11.88 -49.03 -4.29
C SER A 97 -12.50 -47.62 -4.32
N LEU A 98 -13.79 -47.50 -4.01
CA LEU A 98 -14.47 -46.22 -3.87
C LEU A 98 -13.90 -45.38 -2.73
N LEU A 99 -13.57 -46.01 -1.60
CA LEU A 99 -13.03 -45.35 -0.41
C LEU A 99 -11.59 -44.85 -0.65
N ASP A 100 -10.79 -45.62 -1.38
CA ASP A 100 -9.45 -45.19 -1.79
C ASP A 100 -9.50 -44.04 -2.81
N THR A 101 -10.45 -44.10 -3.76
CA THR A 101 -10.70 -43.00 -4.71
C THR A 101 -11.14 -41.73 -3.98
N PHE A 102 -12.00 -41.89 -2.97
CA PHE A 102 -12.47 -40.79 -2.14
C PHE A 102 -11.32 -40.15 -1.32
N LEU A 103 -10.50 -40.96 -0.65
CA LEU A 103 -9.32 -40.46 0.05
C LEU A 103 -8.34 -39.74 -0.89
N LEU A 104 -8.18 -40.23 -2.12
CA LEU A 104 -7.37 -39.54 -3.12
C LEU A 104 -7.94 -38.16 -3.44
N LEU A 105 -9.26 -38.03 -3.59
CA LEU A 105 -9.93 -36.74 -3.78
C LEU A 105 -9.67 -35.79 -2.60
N VAL A 106 -9.81 -36.29 -1.37
CA VAL A 106 -9.56 -35.52 -0.13
C VAL A 106 -8.12 -35.00 -0.10
N VAL A 107 -7.13 -35.84 -0.45
CA VAL A 107 -5.72 -35.44 -0.54
C VAL A 107 -5.52 -34.35 -1.60
N ILE A 108 -6.17 -34.45 -2.75
CA ILE A 108 -6.10 -33.43 -3.81
C ILE A 108 -6.67 -32.09 -3.31
N VAL A 109 -7.82 -32.11 -2.63
CA VAL A 109 -8.41 -30.89 -2.08
C VAL A 109 -7.53 -30.30 -0.99
N ALA A 110 -6.97 -31.12 -0.10
CA ALA A 110 -6.02 -30.67 0.92
C ALA A 110 -4.77 -30.02 0.30
N ALA A 111 -4.22 -30.60 -0.78
CA ALA A 111 -3.11 -30.00 -1.52
C ALA A 111 -3.50 -28.64 -2.14
N ALA A 112 -4.74 -28.51 -2.63
CA ALA A 112 -5.26 -27.23 -3.13
C ALA A 112 -5.39 -26.18 -2.02
N VAL A 113 -5.82 -26.57 -0.81
CA VAL A 113 -5.85 -25.69 0.37
C VAL A 113 -4.45 -25.20 0.72
N VAL A 114 -3.45 -26.08 0.72
CA VAL A 114 -2.05 -25.70 0.97
C VAL A 114 -1.52 -24.73 -0.09
N ALA A 115 -1.85 -24.96 -1.36
CA ALA A 115 -1.49 -24.07 -2.45
C ALA A 115 -2.14 -22.68 -2.30
N ALA A 116 -3.43 -22.64 -1.93
CA ALA A 116 -4.14 -21.39 -1.65
C ALA A 116 -3.51 -20.64 -0.47
N ALA A 117 -3.19 -21.33 0.63
CA ALA A 117 -2.50 -20.72 1.78
C ALA A 117 -1.13 -20.14 1.40
N SER A 118 -0.39 -20.83 0.52
CA SER A 118 0.90 -20.35 -0.01
C SER A 118 0.72 -19.08 -0.85
N PHE A 119 -0.30 -19.05 -1.71
CA PHE A 119 -0.66 -17.87 -2.49
C PHE A 119 -1.00 -16.67 -1.58
N LEU A 120 -1.76 -16.90 -0.51
CA LEU A 120 -2.08 -15.85 0.47
C LEU A 120 -0.82 -15.29 1.14
N TYR A 121 0.12 -16.15 1.49
CA TYR A 121 1.39 -15.73 2.11
C TYR A 121 2.22 -14.86 1.17
N GLU A 122 2.30 -15.23 -0.12
CA GLU A 122 2.96 -14.41 -1.13
C GLU A 122 2.28 -13.05 -1.29
N HIS A 123 0.95 -13.03 -1.36
CA HIS A 123 0.21 -11.78 -1.54
C HIS A 123 0.33 -10.85 -0.32
N LEU A 124 0.33 -11.39 0.90
CA LEU A 124 0.67 -10.65 2.13
C LEU A 124 2.05 -10.02 2.08
N HIS A 125 3.04 -10.78 1.61
CA HIS A 125 4.41 -10.29 1.48
C HIS A 125 4.51 -9.17 0.42
N GLU A 126 3.82 -9.33 -0.70
CA GLU A 126 3.73 -8.33 -1.76
C GLU A 126 3.08 -7.04 -1.24
N LEU A 127 2.04 -7.18 -0.41
CA LEU A 127 1.35 -6.09 0.26
C LEU A 127 2.27 -5.31 1.21
N GLN A 128 3.03 -6.01 2.05
CA GLN A 128 4.05 -5.40 2.91
C GLN A 128 5.11 -4.68 2.09
N THR A 129 5.51 -5.26 0.97
CA THR A 129 6.50 -4.68 0.05
C THR A 129 5.97 -3.39 -0.57
N GLN A 130 4.72 -3.40 -1.05
CA GLN A 130 4.08 -2.23 -1.67
C GLN A 130 3.92 -1.09 -0.65
N TYR A 131 3.48 -1.39 0.56
CA TYR A 131 3.38 -0.40 1.64
C TYR A 131 4.75 0.22 1.96
N THR A 132 5.78 -0.63 2.12
CA THR A 132 7.14 -0.18 2.42
C THR A 132 7.72 0.67 1.30
N HIS A 133 7.53 0.25 0.04
CA HIS A 133 8.01 0.98 -1.13
C HIS A 133 7.33 2.34 -1.28
N ALA A 134 6.01 2.40 -1.08
CA ALA A 134 5.26 3.66 -1.12
C ALA A 134 5.72 4.62 -0.01
N LEU A 135 5.90 4.11 1.21
CA LEU A 135 6.41 4.91 2.33
C LEU A 135 7.80 5.49 2.04
N ILE A 136 8.73 4.66 1.55
CA ILE A 136 10.11 5.08 1.22
C ILE A 136 10.10 6.11 0.09
N THR A 137 9.35 5.85 -0.99
CA THR A 137 9.26 6.74 -2.15
C THR A 137 8.74 8.11 -1.74
N ASN A 138 7.70 8.13 -0.92
CA ASN A 138 7.09 9.38 -0.46
C ASN A 138 7.99 10.13 0.52
N ILE A 139 8.65 9.46 1.46
CA ILE A 139 9.67 10.08 2.33
C ILE A 139 10.80 10.70 1.50
N THR A 140 11.22 10.01 0.43
CA THR A 140 12.28 10.50 -0.46
C THR A 140 11.81 11.71 -1.26
N ALA A 141 10.59 11.71 -1.78
CA ALA A 141 9.98 12.85 -2.46
C ALA A 141 9.85 14.06 -1.53
N LEU A 142 9.38 13.85 -0.29
CA LEU A 142 9.30 14.91 0.74
C LEU A 142 10.67 15.53 1.02
N LYS A 143 11.71 14.71 1.19
CA LYS A 143 13.08 15.20 1.37
C LYS A 143 13.55 16.00 0.15
N ALA A 144 13.36 15.49 -1.07
CA ALA A 144 13.77 16.18 -2.29
C ALA A 144 13.10 17.55 -2.47
N LEU A 145 11.85 17.68 -2.00
CA LEU A 145 11.08 18.92 -1.99
C LEU A 145 11.53 19.90 -0.89
N GLN A 146 11.98 19.42 0.28
CA GLN A 146 12.49 20.28 1.36
C GLN A 146 13.90 20.85 1.13
N TYR A 147 14.71 20.21 0.27
CA TYR A 147 16.08 20.63 -0.04
C TYR A 147 16.20 21.41 -1.37
N LYS A 148 15.08 21.74 -2.02
CA LYS A 148 15.01 22.60 -3.19
C LYS A 148 14.74 24.05 -2.77
#